data_AF-A0AAC9SUS7-F1
#
_entry.id   AF-A0AAC9SUS7-F1
#
_cell.length_a   1.000
_cell.length_b   1.000
_cell.length_c   1.000
_cell.angle_alpha   90.00
_cell.angle_beta   90.00
_cell.angle_gamma   90.00
#
_symmetry.space_group_name_H-M   'P 1'
#
loop_
_entity.id
_entity.type
_entity.pdbx_description
1 polymer ?
#
loop_
_entity_poly.entity_id
_entity_poly.type
_entity_poly.pdbx_seq_one_letter_code
_entity_poly.pdbx_strand_id
1 'polypeptide(L)'
;MTEQGAGLLGSAAFIPNDDKFLHNQRIGLIEITDPNSVSSDFLYWLYNDPKNRLIISNEAGGTKVKHTSPKKLVDISILLPPLSEQKKIAAILSTWDRAIEETEKLLANSQQQKKALMQQLLTGKKRLPGFTGEWKTKYLGDIADIQTGSSNRQDSLTNGEYTFFDRSEDIRTSNRYLFDCEAVIVPGEGQDFVPKYFVGNLIYTKELTLSHVFKRVMENLFFTRLVIIDPTFFPKRLAQP
;
A
#
# COMPACT_ATOMS: atom_id res chain seq x y z
N MET A 1 17.54 29.39 -3.46
CA MET A 1 16.74 28.15 -3.31
C MET A 1 16.73 27.75 -1.83
N THR A 2 15.56 27.46 -1.23
CA THR A 2 15.47 27.09 0.20
C THR A 2 14.61 25.84 0.39
N GLU A 3 14.96 25.02 1.37
CA GLU A 3 14.27 23.75 1.67
C GLU A 3 12.83 23.97 2.17
N GLN A 4 11.85 23.32 1.53
CA GLN A 4 10.42 23.35 1.93
C GLN A 4 9.95 22.06 2.61
N GLY A 5 10.75 21.01 2.53
CA GLY A 5 10.57 19.71 3.19
C GLY A 5 11.94 19.02 3.24
N ALA A 6 12.19 18.24 4.29
CA ALA A 6 13.49 17.62 4.52
C ALA A 6 13.94 16.81 3.30
N GLY A 7 15.12 17.10 2.75
CA GLY A 7 15.73 16.39 1.62
C GLY A 7 15.37 16.90 0.22
N LEU A 8 14.62 18.00 0.09
CA LEU A 8 14.24 18.56 -1.22
C LEU A 8 15.29 19.52 -1.81
N LEU A 9 16.24 20.01 -1.02
CA LEU A 9 17.26 20.94 -1.51
C LEU A 9 18.17 20.24 -2.53
N GLY A 10 18.33 20.86 -3.70
CA GLY A 10 19.14 20.34 -4.80
C GLY A 10 18.43 19.35 -5.72
N SER A 11 17.15 19.06 -5.48
CA SER A 11 16.34 18.27 -6.41
C SER A 11 16.10 19.01 -7.73
N ALA A 12 16.05 18.25 -8.82
CA ALA A 12 15.77 18.75 -10.16
C ALA A 12 14.46 18.16 -10.68
N ALA A 13 13.76 18.94 -11.49
CA ALA A 13 12.57 18.53 -12.21
C ALA A 13 12.64 19.06 -13.64
N PHE A 14 12.03 18.36 -14.57
CA PHE A 14 11.80 18.90 -15.90
C PHE A 14 10.70 19.96 -15.86
N ILE A 15 10.85 20.98 -16.72
CA ILE A 15 9.79 21.95 -16.94
C ILE A 15 8.65 21.21 -17.65
N PRO A 16 7.40 21.27 -17.14
CA PRO A 16 6.26 20.68 -17.84
C PRO A 16 6.06 21.36 -19.20
N ASN A 17 5.49 20.63 -20.16
CA ASN A 17 5.33 21.08 -21.55
C ASN A 17 4.76 22.51 -21.66
N ASP A 18 5.21 23.22 -22.71
CA ASP A 18 4.79 24.55 -23.19
C ASP A 18 5.67 25.75 -22.80
N ASP A 19 6.86 25.54 -22.19
CA ASP A 19 7.86 26.58 -21.84
C ASP A 19 7.31 27.79 -21.06
N LYS A 20 6.07 27.69 -20.58
CA LYS A 20 5.33 28.73 -19.89
C LYS A 20 5.16 28.32 -18.44
N PHE A 21 5.99 28.89 -17.60
CA PHE A 21 5.97 28.62 -16.18
C PHE A 21 6.21 29.90 -15.39
N LEU A 22 5.57 29.98 -14.23
CA LEU A 22 5.88 30.99 -13.22
C LEU A 22 6.51 30.23 -12.06
N HIS A 23 7.80 30.41 -11.86
CA HIS A 23 8.50 29.78 -10.74
C HIS A 23 8.71 30.77 -9.60
N ASN A 24 8.74 30.25 -8.37
CA ASN A 24 9.02 31.07 -7.19
C ASN A 24 10.54 31.32 -7.04
N GLN A 25 10.92 32.27 -6.17
CA GLN A 25 12.32 32.63 -5.89
C GLN A 25 13.17 31.50 -5.27
N ARG A 26 12.55 30.37 -4.92
CA ARG A 26 13.20 29.22 -4.28
C ARG A 26 13.52 28.09 -5.26
N ILE A 27 13.13 28.23 -6.53
CA ILE A 27 13.48 27.35 -7.64
C ILE A 27 14.52 28.07 -8.50
N GLY A 28 15.61 27.37 -8.84
CA GLY A 28 16.59 27.83 -9.82
C GLY A 28 16.27 27.27 -11.20
N LEU A 29 16.42 28.09 -12.23
CA LEU A 29 16.39 27.63 -13.62
C LEU A 29 17.80 27.26 -14.05
N ILE A 30 17.97 26.07 -14.63
CA ILE A 30 19.21 25.63 -15.25
C ILE A 30 19.01 25.70 -16.76
N GLU A 31 19.76 26.58 -17.41
CA GLU A 31 19.78 26.70 -18.86
C GLU A 31 21.08 26.10 -19.40
N ILE A 32 20.97 25.20 -20.38
CA ILE A 32 22.12 24.58 -21.02
C ILE A 32 22.61 25.53 -22.11
N THR A 33 23.81 26.08 -21.92
CA THR A 33 24.43 27.02 -22.85
C THR A 33 25.05 26.33 -24.07
N ASP A 34 25.56 25.12 -23.91
CA ASP A 34 26.07 24.28 -25.00
C ASP A 34 25.46 22.87 -24.96
N PRO A 35 24.43 22.59 -25.80
CA PRO A 35 23.79 21.28 -25.89
C PRO A 35 24.71 20.14 -26.36
N ASN A 36 25.88 20.46 -26.93
CA ASN A 36 26.86 19.44 -27.35
C ASN A 36 27.81 19.04 -26.20
N SER A 37 27.81 19.80 -25.10
CA SER A 37 28.63 19.50 -23.93
C SER A 37 27.91 18.61 -22.91
N VAL A 38 26.58 18.80 -22.77
CA VAL A 38 25.80 18.17 -21.71
C VAL A 38 24.37 17.84 -22.12
N SER A 39 23.88 16.68 -21.68
CA SER A 39 22.49 16.28 -21.83
C SER A 39 21.64 16.79 -20.66
N SER A 40 20.48 17.39 -20.96
CA SER A 40 19.48 17.78 -19.95
C SER A 40 19.02 16.60 -19.12
N ASP A 41 18.80 15.46 -19.76
CA ASP A 41 18.32 14.25 -19.09
C ASP A 41 19.37 13.71 -18.13
N PHE A 42 20.65 13.77 -18.53
CA PHE A 42 21.75 13.41 -17.65
C PHE A 42 21.86 14.36 -16.45
N LEU A 43 21.73 15.68 -16.66
CA LEU A 43 21.73 16.65 -15.56
C LEU A 43 20.59 16.39 -14.58
N TYR A 44 19.38 16.09 -15.06
CA TYR A 44 18.26 15.72 -14.21
C TYR A 44 18.63 14.56 -13.27
N TRP A 45 19.18 13.48 -13.81
CA TRP A 45 19.61 12.32 -13.01
C TRP A 45 20.79 12.65 -12.08
N LEU A 46 21.73 13.47 -12.55
CA LEU A 46 22.88 13.90 -11.76
C LEU A 46 22.47 14.71 -10.53
N TYR A 47 21.57 15.70 -10.68
CA TYR A 47 21.10 16.50 -9.56
C TYR A 47 20.22 15.71 -8.58
N ASN A 48 19.52 14.68 -9.06
CA ASN A 48 18.69 13.83 -8.22
C ASN A 48 19.45 12.67 -7.55
N ASP A 49 20.71 12.42 -7.95
CA ASP A 49 21.57 11.46 -7.27
C ASP A 49 21.75 11.82 -5.78
N PRO A 50 21.52 10.88 -4.84
CA PRO A 50 21.61 11.16 -3.41
C PRO A 50 22.98 11.72 -2.96
N LYS A 51 24.10 11.32 -3.60
CA LYS A 51 25.42 11.81 -3.21
C LYS A 51 25.59 13.27 -3.62
N ASN A 52 25.17 13.62 -4.83
CA ASN A 52 25.21 15.00 -5.30
C ASN A 52 24.27 15.91 -4.48
N ARG A 53 23.07 15.42 -4.13
CA ARG A 53 22.18 16.16 -3.21
C ARG A 53 22.79 16.37 -1.84
N LEU A 54 23.56 15.40 -1.33
CA LEU A 54 24.27 15.55 -0.06
C LEU A 54 25.37 16.61 -0.15
N ILE A 55 26.14 16.65 -1.24
CA ILE A 55 27.16 17.68 -1.50
C ILE A 55 26.50 19.07 -1.52
N ILE A 56 25.45 19.24 -2.32
CA ILE A 56 24.67 20.50 -2.40
C ILE A 56 24.14 20.91 -1.02
N SER A 57 23.64 19.95 -0.24
CA SER A 57 23.09 20.19 1.10
C SER A 57 24.16 20.56 2.13
N ASN A 58 25.39 20.07 1.99
CA ASN A 58 26.50 20.38 2.90
C ASN A 58 27.12 21.74 2.61
N GLU A 59 27.13 22.18 1.34
CA GLU A 59 27.62 23.50 0.95
C GLU A 59 26.57 24.62 1.12
N ALA A 60 25.30 24.23 1.34
CA ALA A 60 24.20 25.14 1.63
C ALA A 60 24.37 25.83 3.00
N GLY A 61 23.97 27.10 3.08
CA GLY A 61 23.99 27.87 4.33
C GLY A 61 22.75 27.63 5.19
N GLY A 62 22.87 27.82 6.50
CA GLY A 62 21.75 27.82 7.45
C GLY A 62 21.57 26.51 8.22
N THR A 63 21.39 26.62 9.54
CA THR A 63 21.28 25.48 10.48
C THR A 63 19.86 24.95 10.66
N LYS A 64 18.83 25.78 10.46
CA LYS A 64 17.40 25.38 10.57
C LYS A 64 16.66 25.31 9.23
N VAL A 65 17.08 26.11 8.24
CA VAL A 65 16.56 26.09 6.87
C VAL A 65 17.76 26.21 5.95
N LYS A 66 18.08 25.12 5.25
CA LYS A 66 19.18 25.11 4.30
C LYS A 66 18.80 25.91 3.06
N HIS A 67 19.71 26.75 2.60
CA HIS A 67 19.56 27.52 1.38
C HIS A 67 20.84 27.50 0.56
N THR A 68 20.69 27.37 -0.76
CA THR A 68 21.79 27.45 -1.72
C THR A 68 21.58 28.59 -2.70
N SER A 69 22.68 29.13 -3.21
CA SER A 69 22.72 30.19 -4.22
C SER A 69 23.05 29.58 -5.60
N PRO A 70 22.63 30.20 -6.71
CA PRO A 70 22.99 29.74 -8.05
C PRO A 70 24.50 29.60 -8.25
N LYS A 71 25.29 30.55 -7.71
CA LYS A 71 26.76 30.50 -7.77
C LYS A 71 27.32 29.21 -7.18
N LYS A 72 26.88 28.87 -5.96
CA LYS A 72 27.31 27.64 -5.29
C LYS A 72 26.95 26.38 -6.07
N LEU A 73 25.81 26.34 -6.78
CA LEU A 73 25.46 25.19 -7.61
C LEU A 73 26.35 25.03 -8.84
N VAL A 74 26.83 26.13 -9.41
CA VAL A 74 27.72 26.12 -10.58
C VAL A 74 29.16 25.76 -10.18
N ASP A 75 29.56 26.10 -8.96
CA ASP A 75 30.92 25.83 -8.46
C ASP A 75 31.16 24.34 -8.07
N ILE A 76 30.12 23.49 -8.13
CA ILE A 76 30.22 22.07 -7.78
C ILE A 76 31.00 21.32 -8.85
N SER A 77 32.10 20.70 -8.43
CA SER A 77 32.91 19.86 -9.30
C SER A 77 32.31 18.46 -9.43
N ILE A 78 32.02 18.05 -10.67
CA ILE A 78 31.45 16.75 -11.02
C ILE A 78 32.30 16.04 -12.07
N LEU A 79 32.27 14.71 -12.07
CA LEU A 79 32.83 13.93 -13.17
C LEU A 79 31.82 13.90 -14.32
N LEU A 80 32.17 14.54 -15.43
CA LEU A 80 31.31 14.61 -16.61
C LEU A 80 31.81 13.63 -17.68
N PRO A 81 31.08 12.52 -17.94
CA PRO A 81 31.45 11.59 -18.99
C PRO A 81 31.18 12.18 -20.39
N PRO A 82 31.68 11.56 -21.48
CA PRO A 82 31.38 12.01 -22.84
C PRO A 82 29.88 12.05 -23.12
N LEU A 83 29.42 12.98 -23.98
CA LEU A 83 28.00 13.19 -24.26
C LEU A 83 27.25 11.90 -24.67
N SER A 84 27.91 11.01 -25.43
CA SER A 84 27.31 9.74 -25.85
C SER A 84 27.02 8.80 -24.67
N GLU A 85 27.86 8.82 -23.65
CA GLU A 85 27.69 8.04 -22.42
C GLU A 85 26.63 8.68 -21.51
N GLN A 86 26.63 10.01 -21.37
CA GLN A 86 25.60 10.75 -20.65
C GLN A 86 24.19 10.39 -21.15
N LYS A 87 23.99 10.41 -22.48
CA LYS A 87 22.71 10.05 -23.11
C LYS A 87 22.32 8.60 -22.84
N LYS A 88 23.28 7.66 -22.85
CA LYS A 88 23.02 6.25 -22.56
C LYS A 88 22.62 6.03 -21.10
N ILE A 89 23.33 6.65 -20.16
CA ILE A 89 23.03 6.58 -18.73
C ILE A 89 21.61 7.11 -18.49
N ALA A 90 21.32 8.30 -18.98
CA ALA A 90 20.01 8.92 -18.82
C ALA A 90 18.89 8.07 -19.44
N ALA A 91 19.09 7.53 -20.64
CA ALA A 91 18.12 6.66 -21.29
C ALA A 91 17.79 5.40 -20.49
N ILE A 92 18.80 4.76 -19.87
CA ILE A 92 18.60 3.57 -19.03
C ILE A 92 17.79 3.93 -17.78
N LEU A 93 18.20 4.98 -17.07
CA LEU A 93 17.51 5.42 -15.84
C LEU A 93 16.07 5.85 -16.12
N SER A 94 15.85 6.66 -17.15
CA SER A 94 14.52 7.08 -17.59
C SER A 94 13.66 5.93 -18.10
N THR A 95 14.25 4.81 -18.53
CA THR A 95 13.47 3.62 -18.89
C THR A 95 12.93 2.91 -17.66
N TRP A 96 13.74 2.77 -16.61
CA TRP A 96 13.29 2.21 -15.35
C TRP A 96 12.27 3.08 -14.64
N ASP A 97 12.46 4.40 -14.65
CA ASP A 97 11.52 5.33 -14.03
C ASP A 97 10.14 5.28 -14.69
N ARG A 98 10.09 5.26 -16.04
CA ARG A 98 8.84 5.05 -16.79
C ARG A 98 8.19 3.72 -16.46
N ALA A 99 8.97 2.64 -16.35
CA ALA A 99 8.44 1.32 -16.01
C ALA A 99 7.82 1.30 -14.60
N ILE A 100 8.43 1.99 -13.63
CA ILE A 100 7.90 2.14 -12.27
C ILE A 100 6.59 2.93 -12.31
N GLU A 101 6.57 4.10 -12.94
CA GLU A 101 5.36 4.92 -13.05
C GLU A 101 4.20 4.15 -13.72
N GLU A 102 4.47 3.44 -14.81
CA GLU A 102 3.48 2.63 -15.52
C GLU A 102 2.95 1.50 -14.61
N THR A 103 3.84 0.85 -13.85
CA THR A 103 3.47 -0.20 -12.91
C THR A 103 2.59 0.35 -11.78
N GLU A 104 2.92 1.51 -11.23
CA GLU A 104 2.11 2.18 -10.19
C GLU A 104 0.72 2.59 -10.72
N LYS A 105 0.66 3.12 -11.96
CA LYS A 105 -0.60 3.42 -12.65
C LYS A 105 -1.46 2.16 -12.84
N LEU A 106 -0.85 1.05 -13.27
CA LEU A 106 -1.53 -0.23 -13.41
C LEU A 106 -2.03 -0.78 -12.06
N LEU A 107 -1.23 -0.66 -11.00
CA LEU A 107 -1.62 -1.08 -9.65
C LEU A 107 -2.81 -0.28 -9.15
N ALA A 108 -2.77 1.06 -9.27
CA ALA A 108 -3.87 1.93 -8.88
C ALA A 108 -5.16 1.61 -9.65
N ASN A 109 -5.07 1.40 -10.97
CA ASN A 109 -6.19 1.01 -11.81
C ASN A 109 -6.76 -0.36 -11.39
N SER A 110 -5.90 -1.35 -11.14
CA SER A 110 -6.30 -2.68 -10.69
C SER A 110 -7.03 -2.64 -9.34
N GLN A 111 -6.52 -1.85 -8.38
CA GLN A 111 -7.18 -1.63 -7.08
C GLN A 111 -8.55 -0.97 -7.25
N GLN A 112 -8.66 0.04 -8.12
CA GLN A 112 -9.92 0.71 -8.41
C GLN A 112 -10.93 -0.24 -9.08
N GLN A 113 -10.50 -1.03 -10.06
CA GLN A 113 -11.32 -2.04 -10.72
C GLN A 113 -11.81 -3.09 -9.73
N LYS A 114 -10.92 -3.61 -8.87
CA LYS A 114 -11.27 -4.54 -7.79
C LYS A 114 -12.35 -3.96 -6.88
N LYS A 115 -12.21 -2.71 -6.46
CA LYS A 115 -13.20 -2.01 -5.61
C LYS A 115 -14.53 -1.83 -6.31
N ALA A 116 -14.52 -1.34 -7.55
CA ALA A 116 -15.73 -1.14 -8.34
C ALA A 116 -16.47 -2.46 -8.61
N LEU A 117 -15.73 -3.52 -8.97
CA LEU A 117 -16.29 -4.85 -9.20
C LEU A 117 -16.90 -5.42 -7.91
N MET A 118 -16.21 -5.31 -6.77
CA MET A 118 -16.78 -5.72 -5.48
C MET A 118 -18.10 -5.00 -5.19
N GLN A 119 -18.17 -3.68 -5.41
CA GLN A 119 -19.41 -2.94 -5.22
C GLN A 119 -20.53 -3.45 -6.13
N GLN A 120 -20.24 -3.73 -7.40
CA GLN A 120 -21.24 -4.26 -8.33
C GLN A 120 -21.70 -5.68 -7.95
N LEU A 121 -20.78 -6.55 -7.54
CA LEU A 121 -21.08 -7.93 -7.12
C LEU A 121 -21.89 -7.96 -5.81
N LEU A 122 -21.45 -7.22 -4.79
CA LEU A 122 -22.06 -7.18 -3.47
C LEU A 122 -23.41 -6.46 -3.45
N THR A 123 -23.65 -5.52 -4.36
CA THR A 123 -24.92 -4.79 -4.41
C THR A 123 -26.00 -5.50 -5.17
N GLY A 124 -25.65 -6.34 -6.14
CA GLY A 124 -26.70 -6.84 -7.01
C GLY A 124 -26.40 -6.80 -8.49
N LYS A 125 -25.77 -5.69 -8.85
CA LYS A 125 -25.80 -5.12 -10.20
C LYS A 125 -25.11 -6.01 -11.22
N LYS A 126 -24.11 -6.77 -10.78
CA LYS A 126 -23.43 -7.80 -11.57
C LYS A 126 -23.46 -9.13 -10.83
N ARG A 127 -23.64 -10.22 -11.58
CA ARG A 127 -23.67 -11.59 -11.08
C ARG A 127 -22.65 -12.43 -11.84
N LEU A 128 -22.15 -13.45 -11.16
CA LEU A 128 -21.41 -14.53 -11.80
C LEU A 128 -22.41 -15.48 -12.51
N PRO A 129 -22.01 -16.13 -13.62
CA PRO A 129 -22.84 -17.14 -14.26
C PRO A 129 -23.27 -18.22 -13.26
N GLY A 130 -24.56 -18.60 -13.27
CA GLY A 130 -25.14 -19.55 -12.31
C GLY A 130 -25.78 -18.92 -11.07
N PHE A 131 -25.57 -17.62 -10.83
CA PHE A 131 -26.06 -16.92 -9.64
C PHE A 131 -27.24 -16.00 -9.98
N THR A 132 -28.34 -16.57 -10.44
CA THR A 132 -29.53 -15.83 -10.91
C THR A 132 -30.65 -15.71 -9.87
N GLY A 133 -30.51 -16.35 -8.72
CA GLY A 133 -31.50 -16.32 -7.65
C GLY A 133 -31.69 -14.95 -7.01
N GLU A 134 -32.87 -14.73 -6.44
CA GLU A 134 -33.16 -13.50 -5.68
C GLU A 134 -32.38 -13.44 -4.36
N TRP A 135 -32.01 -12.22 -3.97
CA TRP A 135 -31.36 -11.97 -2.70
C TRP A 135 -32.36 -12.06 -1.55
N LYS A 136 -31.97 -12.74 -0.48
CA LYS A 136 -32.77 -12.87 0.74
C LYS A 136 -32.01 -12.28 1.91
N THR A 137 -32.66 -11.42 2.67
CA THR A 137 -32.12 -10.92 3.94
C THR A 137 -32.28 -12.00 5.01
N LYS A 138 -31.20 -12.29 5.74
CA LYS A 138 -31.13 -13.26 6.83
C LYS A 138 -30.33 -12.67 7.99
N TYR A 139 -30.63 -13.09 9.22
CA TYR A 139 -29.73 -12.79 10.33
C TYR A 139 -28.50 -13.70 10.23
N LEU A 140 -27.34 -13.18 10.65
CA LEU A 140 -26.10 -13.96 10.60
C LEU A 140 -26.21 -15.24 11.44
N GLY A 141 -26.87 -15.17 12.61
CA GLY A 141 -27.15 -16.34 13.45
C GLY A 141 -28.10 -17.38 12.82
N ASP A 142 -28.81 -17.03 11.74
CA ASP A 142 -29.64 -18.00 11.00
C ASP A 142 -28.81 -18.88 10.05
N ILE A 143 -27.60 -18.42 9.69
CA ILE A 143 -26.78 -19.00 8.62
C ILE A 143 -25.37 -19.39 9.08
N ALA A 144 -24.94 -18.94 10.26
CA ALA A 144 -23.64 -19.22 10.85
C ALA A 144 -23.71 -19.23 12.38
N ASP A 145 -22.96 -20.15 13.00
CA ASP A 145 -22.71 -20.18 14.44
C ASP A 145 -21.54 -19.26 14.76
N ILE A 146 -21.57 -18.47 15.83
CA ILE A 146 -20.48 -17.53 16.16
C ILE A 146 -19.81 -17.96 17.46
N GLN A 147 -18.49 -18.16 17.43
CA GLN A 147 -17.68 -18.65 18.55
C GLN A 147 -16.40 -17.84 18.71
N THR A 148 -16.06 -17.43 19.93
CA THR A 148 -14.78 -16.77 20.22
C THR A 148 -13.69 -17.79 20.52
N GLY A 149 -12.44 -17.41 20.28
CA GLY A 149 -11.31 -18.27 20.57
C GLY A 149 -11.13 -18.46 22.07
N SER A 150 -10.35 -19.45 22.46
CA SER A 150 -10.06 -19.75 23.87
C SER A 150 -8.56 -19.77 24.20
N SER A 151 -7.69 -19.54 23.21
CA SER A 151 -6.24 -19.58 23.36
C SER A 151 -5.60 -18.20 23.45
N ASN A 152 -4.35 -18.14 23.91
CA ASN A 152 -3.54 -16.94 23.94
C ASN A 152 -2.43 -17.02 22.89
N ARG A 153 -1.91 -15.89 22.41
CA ARG A 153 -0.80 -15.85 21.43
C ARG A 153 0.45 -16.62 21.91
N GLN A 154 0.65 -16.71 23.22
CA GLN A 154 1.76 -17.46 23.83
C GLN A 154 1.68 -18.98 23.59
N ASP A 155 0.51 -19.49 23.20
CA ASP A 155 0.29 -20.93 22.92
C ASP A 155 0.73 -21.32 21.50
N SER A 156 1.28 -20.37 20.74
CA SER A 156 1.72 -20.59 19.35
C SER A 156 3.18 -21.04 19.27
N LEU A 157 3.44 -21.85 18.25
CA LEU A 157 4.75 -22.37 17.86
C LEU A 157 5.06 -21.90 16.43
N THR A 158 6.31 -22.11 16.02
CA THR A 158 6.75 -21.90 14.64
C THR A 158 6.63 -23.18 13.79
N ASN A 159 6.80 -24.37 14.39
CA ASN A 159 6.83 -25.66 13.68
C ASN A 159 5.84 -26.70 14.27
N GLY A 160 4.62 -26.28 14.58
CA GLY A 160 3.53 -27.17 14.97
C GLY A 160 2.79 -27.78 13.78
N GLU A 161 1.99 -28.81 14.06
CA GLU A 161 1.22 -29.57 13.07
C GLU A 161 -0.04 -28.85 12.55
N TYR A 162 -0.66 -28.01 13.39
CA TYR A 162 -1.95 -27.36 13.11
C TYR A 162 -1.80 -25.85 12.95
N THR A 163 -2.69 -25.25 12.16
CA THR A 163 -2.66 -23.80 11.92
C THR A 163 -3.15 -23.02 13.13
N PHE A 164 -2.37 -22.04 13.56
CA PHE A 164 -2.69 -21.11 14.64
C PHE A 164 -2.97 -19.71 14.08
N PHE A 165 -4.19 -19.24 14.26
CA PHE A 165 -4.60 -17.91 13.88
C PHE A 165 -4.56 -16.96 15.08
N ASP A 166 -3.94 -15.81 14.88
CA ASP A 166 -4.08 -14.66 15.76
C ASP A 166 -4.32 -13.40 14.93
N ARG A 167 -4.30 -12.24 15.59
CA ARG A 167 -4.47 -10.95 14.94
C ARG A 167 -3.33 -10.57 13.98
N SER A 168 -2.25 -11.35 13.90
CA SER A 168 -1.16 -11.07 12.97
C SER A 168 -1.40 -11.65 11.58
N GLU A 169 -0.70 -11.05 10.62
CA GLU A 169 -0.71 -11.55 9.23
C GLU A 169 0.01 -12.90 9.14
N ASP A 170 1.06 -13.10 9.95
CA ASP A 170 1.84 -14.32 10.03
C ASP A 170 0.97 -15.53 10.40
N ILE A 171 1.14 -16.62 9.64
CA ILE A 171 0.54 -17.91 9.97
C ILE A 171 1.46 -18.59 10.98
N ARG A 172 0.95 -18.81 12.19
CA ARG A 172 1.65 -19.57 13.23
C ARG A 172 1.10 -20.99 13.28
N THR A 173 1.69 -21.81 14.13
CA THR A 173 1.30 -23.22 14.24
C THR A 173 1.15 -23.66 15.71
N SER A 174 0.57 -24.83 15.93
CA SER A 174 0.44 -25.45 17.26
C SER A 174 0.42 -26.98 17.12
N ASN A 175 0.79 -27.70 18.19
CA ASN A 175 0.70 -29.17 18.24
C ASN A 175 -0.68 -29.67 18.71
N ARG A 176 -1.61 -28.75 18.99
CA ARG A 176 -3.00 -29.07 19.31
C ARG A 176 -3.94 -28.22 18.45
N TYR A 177 -5.08 -28.79 18.09
CA TYR A 177 -6.18 -28.06 17.48
C TYR A 177 -7.34 -27.97 18.47
N LEU A 178 -8.22 -26.99 18.26
CA LEU A 178 -9.46 -26.83 19.03
C LEU A 178 -10.70 -27.08 18.17
N PHE A 179 -10.59 -26.86 16.87
CA PHE A 179 -11.68 -26.98 15.91
C PHE A 179 -11.19 -27.71 14.67
N ASP A 180 -12.05 -28.57 14.13
CA ASP A 180 -11.90 -29.18 12.81
C ASP A 180 -13.12 -28.78 11.98
N CYS A 181 -12.93 -27.83 11.05
CA CYS A 181 -14.07 -27.15 10.42
C CYS A 181 -13.69 -26.37 9.15
N GLU A 182 -14.72 -25.94 8.44
CA GLU A 182 -14.64 -24.84 7.48
C GLU A 182 -15.09 -23.54 8.17
N ALA A 183 -14.23 -22.52 8.15
CA ALA A 183 -14.44 -21.29 8.90
C ALA A 183 -14.01 -20.04 8.14
N VAL A 184 -14.73 -18.95 8.40
CA VAL A 184 -14.27 -17.58 8.15
C VAL A 184 -13.90 -16.95 9.49
N ILE A 185 -12.67 -16.47 9.56
CA ILE A 185 -12.06 -15.91 10.78
C ILE A 185 -12.04 -14.40 10.64
N VAL A 186 -12.55 -13.70 11.66
CA VAL A 186 -12.68 -12.24 11.72
C VAL A 186 -12.19 -11.72 13.08
N PRO A 187 -11.80 -10.44 13.21
CA PRO A 187 -11.38 -9.89 14.49
C PRO A 187 -12.61 -9.67 15.39
N GLY A 188 -12.47 -9.92 16.69
CA GLY A 188 -13.55 -9.67 17.65
C GLY A 188 -13.78 -8.18 17.96
N GLU A 189 -12.76 -7.33 17.77
CA GLU A 189 -12.73 -5.95 18.28
C GLU A 189 -12.75 -4.84 17.20
N GLY A 190 -13.27 -5.10 16.01
CA GLY A 190 -13.47 -4.05 14.99
C GLY A 190 -12.18 -3.41 14.45
N GLN A 191 -11.03 -4.06 14.64
CA GLN A 191 -9.77 -3.67 14.02
C GLN A 191 -9.73 -4.05 12.54
N ASP A 192 -8.91 -3.36 11.74
CA ASP A 192 -8.64 -3.75 10.36
C ASP A 192 -7.94 -5.11 10.33
N PHE A 193 -8.66 -6.12 9.87
CA PHE A 193 -8.16 -7.48 9.68
C PHE A 193 -8.80 -8.06 8.43
N VAL A 194 -8.00 -8.61 7.54
CA VAL A 194 -8.50 -9.29 6.34
C VAL A 194 -9.08 -10.64 6.76
N PRO A 195 -10.39 -10.89 6.55
CA PRO A 195 -10.99 -12.16 6.92
C PRO A 195 -10.26 -13.33 6.28
N LYS A 196 -9.95 -14.38 7.06
CA LYS A 196 -9.26 -15.57 6.57
C LYS A 196 -10.26 -16.70 6.42
N TYR A 197 -10.29 -17.34 5.24
CA TYR A 197 -11.04 -18.56 5.00
C TYR A 197 -10.12 -19.77 5.20
N PHE A 198 -10.57 -20.78 5.94
CA PHE A 198 -9.78 -21.96 6.27
C PHE A 198 -10.65 -23.21 6.36
N VAL A 199 -10.07 -24.34 5.95
CA VAL A 199 -10.69 -25.67 6.03
C VAL A 199 -9.71 -26.62 6.72
N GLY A 200 -10.17 -27.25 7.81
CA GLY A 200 -9.46 -28.30 8.54
C GLY A 200 -9.22 -27.96 10.02
N ASN A 201 -8.13 -28.51 10.56
CA ASN A 201 -7.76 -28.40 11.96
C ASN A 201 -7.10 -27.05 12.29
N LEU A 202 -7.71 -26.30 13.21
CA LEU A 202 -7.25 -24.96 13.61
C LEU A 202 -7.35 -24.69 15.11
N ILE A 203 -6.61 -23.67 15.53
CA ILE A 203 -6.63 -23.05 16.85
C ILE A 203 -6.50 -21.52 16.68
N TYR A 204 -7.19 -20.72 17.52
CA TYR A 204 -7.14 -19.27 17.42
C TYR A 204 -7.28 -18.54 18.77
N THR A 205 -6.84 -17.27 18.81
CA THR A 205 -6.84 -16.48 20.05
C THR A 205 -8.22 -15.96 20.44
N LYS A 206 -8.40 -15.66 21.73
CA LYS A 206 -9.63 -15.04 22.28
C LYS A 206 -10.04 -13.73 21.62
N GLU A 207 -9.09 -13.03 20.98
CA GLU A 207 -9.31 -11.74 20.32
C GLU A 207 -9.84 -11.90 18.88
N LEU A 208 -9.81 -13.13 18.37
CA LEU A 208 -10.43 -13.51 17.11
C LEU A 208 -11.79 -14.15 17.40
N THR A 209 -12.73 -13.84 16.53
CA THR A 209 -14.04 -14.47 16.49
C THR A 209 -14.11 -15.33 15.25
N LEU A 210 -14.57 -16.54 15.45
CA LEU A 210 -14.89 -17.45 14.39
C LEU A 210 -16.40 -17.34 14.13
N SER A 211 -16.79 -17.24 12.87
CA SER A 211 -18.14 -17.60 12.42
C SER A 211 -18.06 -18.97 11.75
N HIS A 212 -18.65 -20.00 12.38
CA HIS A 212 -18.69 -21.41 11.97
C HIS A 212 -19.91 -21.73 11.09
N VAL A 213 -19.71 -22.72 10.21
CA VAL A 213 -20.65 -23.53 9.43
C VAL A 213 -21.81 -22.79 8.77
N PHE A 214 -21.60 -22.38 7.52
CA PHE A 214 -22.70 -22.51 6.57
C PHE A 214 -23.03 -24.00 6.51
N LYS A 215 -24.17 -24.44 7.08
CA LYS A 215 -24.65 -25.86 7.10
C LYS A 215 -24.61 -26.56 5.74
N ARG A 216 -24.49 -25.75 4.69
CA ARG A 216 -24.12 -26.10 3.34
C ARG A 216 -23.40 -24.84 2.87
N VAL A 217 -22.08 -24.86 2.69
CA VAL A 217 -21.49 -24.00 1.66
C VAL A 217 -22.08 -24.53 0.37
N MET A 218 -23.33 -24.11 0.11
CA MET A 218 -23.94 -24.22 -1.19
C MET A 218 -22.89 -23.64 -2.12
N GLU A 219 -22.68 -24.29 -3.26
CA GLU A 219 -21.67 -24.03 -4.31
C GLU A 219 -21.64 -22.56 -4.81
N ASN A 220 -22.39 -21.66 -4.18
CA ASN A 220 -22.76 -20.33 -4.57
C ASN A 220 -22.55 -19.26 -3.47
N LEU A 221 -21.61 -19.42 -2.53
CA LEU A 221 -21.38 -18.42 -1.48
C LEU A 221 -20.01 -17.74 -1.60
N PHE A 222 -19.86 -16.79 -2.53
CA PHE A 222 -18.61 -16.02 -2.66
C PHE A 222 -18.68 -14.57 -2.19
N PHE A 223 -19.84 -14.03 -1.86
CA PHE A 223 -19.93 -12.61 -1.50
C PHE A 223 -21.09 -12.35 -0.53
N THR A 224 -20.89 -12.63 0.75
CA THR A 224 -21.66 -11.94 1.79
C THR A 224 -21.25 -10.48 1.77
N ARG A 225 -22.23 -9.58 1.70
CA ARG A 225 -22.08 -8.19 2.15
C ARG A 225 -21.70 -8.32 3.63
N LEU A 226 -20.40 -8.47 3.92
CA LEU A 226 -19.88 -8.41 5.27
C LEU A 226 -20.27 -7.01 5.73
N VAL A 227 -21.33 -7.06 6.52
CA VAL A 227 -22.18 -5.95 6.88
C VAL A 227 -21.25 -4.84 7.34
N ILE A 228 -21.41 -3.65 6.76
CA ILE A 228 -21.09 -2.42 7.49
C ILE A 228 -21.86 -2.60 8.79
N ILE A 229 -21.15 -3.04 9.84
CA ILE A 229 -21.71 -3.15 11.17
C ILE A 229 -22.14 -1.71 11.44
N ASP A 230 -23.45 -1.48 11.35
CA ASP A 230 -24.03 -0.29 11.92
C ASP A 230 -23.51 -0.26 13.36
N PRO A 231 -22.75 0.76 13.77
CA PRO A 231 -22.21 0.81 15.12
C PRO A 231 -23.31 0.74 16.20
N THR A 232 -24.57 0.96 15.83
CA THR A 232 -25.73 0.79 16.71
C THR A 232 -26.13 -0.67 16.94
N PHE A 233 -25.58 -1.64 16.19
CA PHE A 233 -25.90 -3.07 16.28
C PHE A 233 -25.16 -3.79 17.42
N PHE A 234 -24.08 -3.22 17.96
CA PHE A 234 -23.57 -3.70 19.24
C PHE A 234 -24.57 -3.26 20.31
N PRO A 235 -25.28 -4.18 20.99
CA PRO A 235 -26.00 -3.80 22.19
C PRO A 235 -24.97 -3.11 23.10
N LYS A 236 -25.34 -1.94 23.65
CA LYS A 236 -24.60 -1.27 24.72
C LYS A 236 -24.41 -2.26 25.86
N ARG A 237 -23.37 -3.08 25.79
CA ARG A 237 -22.98 -4.05 26.81
C ARG A 237 -21.80 -3.52 27.59
N LEU A 238 -21.85 -2.22 27.89
CA LEU A 238 -21.00 -1.51 28.84
C LEU A 238 -21.78 -0.29 29.36
N ALA A 239 -22.92 -0.52 29.98
CA ALA A 239 -23.53 0.41 30.94
C ALA A 239 -24.83 -0.21 31.45
N GLN A 240 -24.77 -0.94 32.57
CA GLN A 240 -25.71 -0.81 33.68
C GLN A 240 -25.06 -1.41 34.94
N PRO A 241 -25.43 -0.87 36.10
CA PRO A 241 -24.88 0.32 36.75
C PRO A 241 -23.55 0.08 37.49
#